data_AF-A0A255ZEK9-F1
#
_entry.id   AF-A0A255ZEK9-F1
#
_cell.length_a   1.000
_cell.length_b   1.000
_cell.length_c   1.000
_cell.angle_alpha   90.00
_cell.angle_beta   90.00
_cell.angle_gamma   90.00
#
_symmetry.space_group_name_H-M   'P 1'
#
loop_
_entity.id
_entity.type
_entity.pdbx_description
1 polymer ?
#
loop_
_entity_poly.entity_id
_entity_poly.type
_entity_poly.pdbx_seq_one_letter_code
_entity_poly.pdbx_strand_id
1 'polypeptide(L)'
;MLKPRQLVLLAISAVVSASAWALEVNTATEAQLDSVKGLGPSSTGRILQAREAGAFKDWADFMARVKGIKASAAAKLSAEGLTVNGAAYNPKSGAQ
;
A
#
# COMPACT_ATOMS: atom_id res chain seq x y z
N MET A 1 -1.22 29.32 -56.06
CA MET A 1 -0.20 28.31 -55.63
C MET A 1 -0.06 28.37 -54.12
N LEU A 2 -0.70 27.45 -53.37
CA LEU A 2 -0.52 27.33 -51.92
C LEU A 2 -0.01 25.90 -51.62
N LYS A 3 1.16 25.80 -51.00
CA LYS A 3 1.57 24.64 -50.19
C LYS A 3 2.11 25.19 -48.88
N PRO A 4 1.62 24.71 -47.74
CA PRO A 4 2.54 24.12 -46.76
C PRO A 4 1.91 22.87 -46.14
N ARG A 5 2.46 21.67 -46.37
CA ARG A 5 3.46 21.06 -45.48
C ARG A 5 3.13 21.28 -44.00
N GLN A 6 2.39 20.36 -43.40
CA GLN A 6 2.65 19.73 -42.09
C GLN A 6 1.37 19.09 -41.55
N LEU A 7 1.11 17.84 -41.95
CA LEU A 7 0.31 16.93 -41.13
C LEU A 7 1.15 16.57 -39.91
N VAL A 8 0.91 17.24 -38.79
CA VAL A 8 1.43 16.82 -37.48
C VAL A 8 0.46 15.80 -36.92
N LEU A 9 0.85 14.52 -36.98
CA LEU A 9 0.19 13.42 -36.28
C LEU A 9 0.35 13.64 -34.77
N LEU A 10 -0.73 14.05 -34.11
CA LEU A 10 -0.81 14.15 -32.66
C LEU A 10 -0.95 12.74 -32.07
N ALA A 11 0.17 12.11 -31.72
CA ALA A 11 0.17 10.85 -30.97
C ALA A 11 -0.23 11.13 -29.51
N ILE A 12 -1.47 10.81 -29.16
CA ILE A 12 -1.95 10.87 -27.78
C ILE A 12 -1.44 9.62 -27.06
N SER A 13 -0.29 9.72 -26.41
CA SER A 13 0.17 8.72 -25.45
C SER A 13 -0.67 8.86 -24.18
N ALA A 14 -1.72 8.05 -24.06
CA ALA A 14 -2.45 7.90 -22.80
C ALA A 14 -1.54 7.21 -21.78
N VAL A 15 -0.93 8.00 -20.89
CA VAL A 15 -0.31 7.48 -19.67
C VAL A 15 -1.45 6.96 -18.79
N VAL A 16 -1.62 5.65 -18.74
CA VAL A 16 -2.47 5.00 -17.73
C VAL A 16 -1.72 5.12 -16.41
N SER A 17 -2.00 6.20 -15.67
CA SER A 17 -1.64 6.30 -14.27
C SER A 17 -2.49 5.27 -13.52
N ALA A 18 -1.92 4.10 -13.22
CA ALA A 18 -2.49 3.21 -12.23
C ALA A 18 -2.50 3.99 -10.91
N SER A 19 -3.69 4.47 -10.52
CA SER A 19 -3.88 4.98 -9.17
C SER A 19 -3.63 3.79 -8.25
N ALA A 20 -2.50 3.78 -7.55
CA ALA A 20 -2.28 2.84 -6.47
C ALA A 20 -3.24 3.26 -5.35
N TRP A 21 -4.39 2.59 -5.26
CA TRP A 21 -5.32 2.83 -4.16
C TRP A 21 -4.63 2.36 -2.88
N ALA A 22 -4.51 3.25 -1.90
CA ALA A 22 -3.99 2.90 -0.59
C ALA A 22 -4.96 1.90 0.06
N LEU A 23 -4.45 0.74 0.47
CA LEU A 23 -5.21 -0.26 1.20
C LEU A 23 -5.09 0.01 2.69
N GLU A 24 -6.20 0.28 3.36
CA GLU A 24 -6.18 0.56 4.79
C GLU A 24 -6.26 -0.72 5.62
N VAL A 25 -5.26 -0.96 6.48
CA VAL A 25 -5.15 -2.21 7.24
C VAL A 25 -6.29 -2.40 8.23
N ASN A 26 -6.93 -1.35 8.76
CA ASN A 26 -8.03 -1.51 9.72
C ASN A 26 -9.35 -1.95 9.06
N THR A 27 -9.51 -1.71 7.77
CA THR A 27 -10.76 -2.02 7.05
C THR A 27 -10.58 -3.07 5.95
N ALA A 28 -9.34 -3.40 5.57
CA ALA A 28 -9.06 -4.40 4.55
C ALA A 28 -9.63 -5.77 4.92
N THR A 29 -10.25 -6.42 3.95
CA THR A 29 -10.69 -7.82 4.04
C THR A 29 -9.49 -8.77 3.94
N GLU A 30 -9.69 -10.04 4.30
CA GLU A 30 -8.69 -11.10 4.14
C GLU A 30 -8.16 -11.17 2.71
N ALA A 31 -9.06 -11.23 1.72
CA ALA A 31 -8.70 -11.31 0.30
C ALA A 31 -7.91 -10.07 -0.17
N GLN A 32 -8.24 -8.87 0.33
CA GLN A 32 -7.49 -7.66 0.00
C GLN A 32 -6.08 -7.71 0.60
N LEU A 33 -5.93 -8.14 1.86
CA LEU A 33 -4.63 -8.30 2.49
C LEU A 33 -3.77 -9.36 1.79
N ASP A 34 -4.36 -10.51 1.43
CA ASP A 34 -3.66 -11.57 0.70
C ASP A 34 -3.22 -11.14 -0.71
N SER A 35 -3.86 -10.12 -1.29
CA SER A 35 -3.45 -9.55 -2.58
C SER A 35 -2.21 -8.64 -2.48
N VAL A 36 -1.82 -8.21 -1.27
CA VAL A 36 -0.64 -7.36 -1.06
C VAL A 36 0.63 -8.21 -1.19
N LYS A 37 1.50 -7.84 -2.11
CA LYS A 37 2.79 -8.51 -2.29
C LYS A 37 3.60 -8.50 -0.99
N GLY A 38 4.02 -9.68 -0.54
CA GLY A 38 4.76 -9.85 0.72
C GLY A 38 3.89 -10.12 1.94
N LEU A 39 2.56 -10.03 1.81
CA LEU A 39 1.63 -10.76 2.67
C LEU A 39 1.34 -12.14 2.08
N GLY A 40 1.03 -13.05 2.96
CA GLY A 40 0.57 -14.39 2.64
C GLY A 40 -0.30 -14.90 3.78
N PRO A 41 -0.98 -16.05 3.62
CA PRO A 41 -2.09 -16.45 4.49
C PRO A 41 -1.74 -16.42 5.99
N SER A 42 -0.51 -16.81 6.35
CA SER A 42 -0.06 -16.79 7.74
C SER A 42 0.09 -15.38 8.32
N SER A 43 0.61 -14.41 7.54
CA SER A 43 0.72 -13.02 7.99
C SER A 43 -0.63 -12.33 8.00
N THR A 44 -1.46 -12.57 6.99
CA THR A 44 -2.85 -12.07 6.93
C THR A 44 -3.67 -12.55 8.12
N GLY A 45 -3.62 -13.83 8.45
CA GLY A 45 -4.29 -14.37 9.63
C GLY A 45 -3.84 -13.70 10.94
N ARG A 46 -2.54 -13.41 11.10
CA ARG A 46 -2.03 -12.66 12.26
C ARG A 46 -2.54 -11.22 12.30
N ILE A 47 -2.66 -10.55 11.15
CA ILE A 47 -3.20 -9.18 11.07
C ILE A 47 -4.66 -9.18 11.51
N LEU A 48 -5.48 -10.11 10.99
CA LEU A 48 -6.89 -10.21 11.34
C LEU A 48 -7.08 -10.54 12.82
N GLN A 49 -6.34 -11.53 13.34
CA GLN A 49 -6.36 -11.89 14.77
C GLN A 49 -5.95 -10.71 15.65
N ALA A 50 -4.87 -10.00 15.30
CA ALA A 50 -4.46 -8.84 16.07
C ALA A 50 -5.54 -7.76 16.09
N ARG A 51 -6.26 -7.54 14.97
CA ARG A 51 -7.34 -6.56 14.84
C ARG A 51 -8.56 -6.86 15.73
N GLU A 52 -8.75 -8.11 16.17
CA GLU A 52 -9.82 -8.48 17.12
C GLU A 52 -9.70 -7.72 18.45
N ALA A 53 -8.49 -7.33 18.85
CA ALA A 53 -8.25 -6.49 20.04
C ALA A 53 -8.54 -4.99 19.80
N GLY A 54 -8.96 -4.60 18.59
CA GLY A 54 -9.26 -3.23 18.19
C GLY A 54 -8.42 -2.75 17.01
N ALA A 55 -8.78 -1.60 16.45
CA ALA A 55 -8.03 -0.97 15.36
C ALA A 55 -6.57 -0.71 15.74
N PHE A 56 -5.66 -0.79 14.77
CA PHE A 56 -4.29 -0.36 14.93
C PHE A 56 -4.24 1.16 15.01
N LYS A 57 -3.53 1.69 16.00
CA LYS A 57 -3.35 3.13 16.18
C LYS A 57 -2.43 3.74 15.13
N ASP A 58 -1.31 3.08 14.90
CA ASP A 58 -0.23 3.52 14.03
C ASP A 58 0.65 2.32 13.62
N TRP A 59 1.69 2.59 12.84
CA TRP A 59 2.62 1.56 12.39
C TRP A 59 3.42 0.89 13.51
N ALA A 60 3.70 1.60 14.61
CA ALA A 60 4.43 1.03 15.73
C ALA A 60 3.54 0.01 16.46
N ASP A 61 2.28 0.35 16.71
CA ASP A 61 1.27 -0.55 17.26
C ASP A 61 1.05 -1.77 16.35
N PHE A 62 0.93 -1.55 15.03
CA PHE A 62 0.81 -2.62 14.05
C PHE A 62 1.99 -3.60 14.11
N MET A 63 3.23 -3.10 14.10
CA MET A 63 4.44 -3.93 14.18
C MET A 63 4.59 -4.62 15.54
N ALA A 64 4.15 -3.99 16.63
CA ALA A 64 4.19 -4.57 17.97
C ALA A 64 3.23 -5.76 18.10
N ARG A 65 2.05 -5.67 17.48
CA ARG A 65 0.99 -6.68 17.58
C ARG A 65 1.11 -7.80 16.54
N VAL A 66 1.59 -7.49 15.34
CA VAL A 66 1.67 -8.47 14.23
C VAL A 66 3.07 -9.07 14.13
N LYS A 67 3.26 -10.24 14.74
CA LYS A 67 4.52 -10.97 14.69
C LYS A 67 5.00 -11.19 13.25
N GLY A 68 6.27 -10.86 13.00
CA GLY A 68 6.94 -11.02 11.70
C GLY A 68 6.93 -9.76 10.85
N ILE A 69 6.13 -8.75 11.19
CA ILE A 69 6.20 -7.43 10.55
C ILE A 69 7.13 -6.54 11.39
N LYS A 70 8.30 -6.24 10.84
CA LYS A 70 9.28 -5.29 11.39
C LYS A 70 9.56 -4.20 10.37
N ALA A 71 10.40 -3.22 10.70
CA ALA A 71 10.68 -2.05 9.86
C ALA A 71 10.90 -2.34 8.36
N SER A 72 11.68 -3.39 8.01
CA SER A 72 11.91 -3.77 6.60
C SER A 72 10.64 -4.28 5.90
N ALA A 73 9.83 -5.09 6.59
CA ALA A 73 8.55 -5.56 6.06
C ALA A 73 7.53 -4.42 5.99
N ALA A 74 7.44 -3.57 7.02
CA ALA A 74 6.56 -2.40 7.05
C ALA A 74 6.86 -1.43 5.89
N ALA A 75 8.14 -1.18 5.60
CA ALA A 75 8.55 -0.36 4.45
C ALA A 75 8.10 -0.96 3.12
N LYS A 76 8.24 -2.28 2.94
CA LYS A 76 7.78 -2.97 1.71
C LYS A 76 6.27 -2.92 1.60
N LEU A 77 5.54 -3.26 2.65
CA LEU A 77 4.07 -3.26 2.66
C LEU A 77 3.52 -1.86 2.38
N SER A 78 4.13 -0.83 2.96
CA SER A 78 3.73 0.55 2.68
C SER A 78 4.05 0.98 1.25
N ALA A 79 5.13 0.49 0.65
CA ALA A 79 5.44 0.72 -0.76
C ALA A 79 4.45 0.02 -1.71
N GLU A 80 3.88 -1.10 -1.28
CA GLU A 80 2.77 -1.79 -1.95
C GLU A 80 1.40 -1.14 -1.66
N GLY A 81 1.37 0.01 -0.97
CA GLY A 81 0.17 0.79 -0.73
C GLY A 81 -0.60 0.46 0.55
N LEU A 82 -0.09 -0.44 1.41
CA LEU A 82 -0.69 -0.66 2.73
C LEU A 82 -0.52 0.59 3.60
N THR A 83 -1.57 0.97 4.30
CA THR A 83 -1.58 2.12 5.24
C THR A 83 -2.12 1.70 6.59
N VAL A 84 -1.85 2.53 7.60
CA VAL A 84 -2.50 2.45 8.93
C VAL A 84 -3.11 3.80 9.21
N ASN A 85 -4.45 3.86 9.33
CA ASN A 85 -5.21 5.10 9.43
C ASN A 85 -4.83 6.12 8.32
N GLY A 86 -4.60 5.63 7.10
CA GLY A 86 -4.20 6.46 5.96
C GLY A 86 -2.75 6.94 5.96
N ALA A 87 -1.95 6.59 6.97
CA ALA A 87 -0.53 6.92 7.02
C ALA A 87 0.32 5.83 6.34
N ALA A 88 1.23 6.26 5.47
CA ALA A 88 2.33 5.42 4.98
C ALA A 88 3.39 5.22 6.08
N TYR A 89 4.16 4.13 5.99
CA TYR A 89 5.21 3.86 6.96
C TYR A 89 6.38 4.84 6.80
N ASN A 90 6.69 5.58 7.86
CA ASN A 90 7.91 6.38 7.96
C ASN A 90 8.88 5.71 8.96
N PRO A 91 10.05 5.22 8.53
CA PRO A 91 11.00 4.56 9.41
C PRO A 91 11.56 5.47 10.52
N LYS A 92 11.47 6.81 10.38
CA LYS A 92 11.83 7.73 11.48
C LYS A 92 10.77 7.82 12.58
N SER A 93 9.52 7.49 12.29
CA SER A 93 8.39 7.57 13.23
C SER A 93 8.09 6.25 13.92
N GLY A 94 8.58 5.13 13.41
CA GLY A 94 8.38 3.78 13.97
C GLY A 94 9.49 3.28 14.90
N ALA A 95 10.49 4.11 15.22
CA ALA A 95 11.67 3.74 16.02
C ALA A 95 11.89 4.67 17.23
N GLN A 96 10.82 5.28 17.75
CA GLN A 96 10.87 6.15 18.93
C GLN A 96 10.37 5.43 20.17
#